data_AF-A0A7Z9G6K4-F1
#
_entry.id   AF-A0A7Z9G6K4-F1
#
_cell.length_a   1.000
_cell.length_b   1.000
_cell.length_c   1.000
_cell.angle_alpha   90.00
_cell.angle_beta   90.00
_cell.angle_gamma   90.00
#
_symmetry.space_group_name_H-M   'P 1'
#
loop_
_entity.id
_entity.type
_entity.pdbx_description
1 polymer ?
#
loop_
_entity_poly.entity_id
_entity_poly.type
_entity_poly.pdbx_seq_one_letter_code
_entity_poly.pdbx_strand_id
1 'polypeptide(L)'
;MKTLNHAVSRTILMILISVLFVPAAALADSDQYWIDYYGYHPIPEAYNGGFCERDDLHQHEYAPVEVELYNVVDGVYYFVGDPSVYGYEANLYWYEYHHPVPAYW
;
A
#
# COMPACT_ATOMS: atom_id res chain seq x y z
N MET A 1 -40.05 -60.76 -1.99
CA MET A 1 -39.23 -59.90 -1.11
C MET A 1 -38.06 -59.34 -1.92
N LYS A 2 -38.14 -58.07 -2.35
CA LYS A 2 -37.03 -57.33 -2.99
C LYS A 2 -36.80 -56.07 -2.17
N THR A 3 -35.56 -55.87 -1.71
CA THR A 3 -35.12 -54.79 -0.83
C THR A 3 -34.91 -53.51 -1.62
N LEU A 4 -35.76 -52.51 -1.38
CA LEU A 4 -35.51 -51.09 -1.66
C LEU A 4 -34.98 -50.51 -0.34
N ASN A 5 -33.79 -49.92 -0.21
CA ASN A 5 -33.51 -48.53 -0.57
C ASN A 5 -32.04 -48.18 -0.24
N HIS A 6 -31.10 -48.31 -1.18
CA HIS A 6 -29.75 -47.71 -1.05
C HIS A 6 -29.69 -46.28 -1.60
N ALA A 7 -30.81 -45.75 -2.10
CA ALA A 7 -30.86 -44.48 -2.82
C ALA A 7 -30.95 -43.23 -1.92
N VAL A 8 -31.34 -43.37 -0.65
CA VAL A 8 -31.54 -42.22 0.26
C VAL A 8 -30.21 -41.72 0.85
N SER A 9 -29.15 -42.55 0.86
CA SER A 9 -27.87 -42.25 1.51
C SER A 9 -26.95 -41.31 0.70
N ARG A 10 -27.09 -41.27 -0.63
CA ARG A 10 -26.13 -40.56 -1.51
C ARG A 10 -26.51 -39.11 -1.80
N THR A 11 -27.77 -38.74 -1.63
CA THR A 11 -28.28 -37.41 -1.99
C THR A 11 -28.08 -36.38 -0.86
N ILE A 12 -28.12 -36.82 0.40
CA ILE A 12 -27.96 -35.93 1.57
C ILE A 12 -26.48 -35.54 1.77
N LEU A 13 -25.53 -36.41 1.40
CA LEU A 13 -24.09 -36.15 1.52
C LEU A 13 -23.58 -35.11 0.50
N MET A 14 -24.26 -34.95 -0.64
CA MET A 14 -23.87 -33.99 -1.69
C MET A 14 -24.28 -32.54 -1.38
N ILE A 15 -25.27 -32.32 -0.51
CA ILE A 15 -25.74 -30.97 -0.13
C ILE A 15 -24.89 -30.38 1.00
N LEU A 16 -24.25 -31.22 1.83
CA LEU A 16 -23.37 -30.77 2.93
C LEU A 16 -21.97 -30.32 2.46
N ILE A 17 -21.53 -30.75 1.28
CA ILE A 17 -20.20 -30.40 0.73
C ILE A 17 -20.23 -29.09 -0.08
N SER A 18 -21.38 -28.67 -0.61
CA SER A 18 -21.49 -27.46 -1.44
C SER A 18 -21.60 -26.15 -0.64
N VAL A 19 -21.87 -26.21 0.66
CA VAL A 19 -22.01 -25.02 1.53
C VAL A 19 -20.65 -24.53 2.08
N LEU A 20 -19.59 -25.33 1.93
CA LEU A 20 -18.24 -25.00 2.45
C LEU A 20 -17.34 -24.23 1.47
N PHE A 21 -17.81 -23.98 0.24
CA PHE A 21 -17.13 -23.10 -0.72
C PHE A 21 -17.81 -21.73 -0.74
N VAL A 22 -17.66 -20.98 0.35
CA VAL A 22 -17.73 -19.52 0.23
C VAL A 22 -16.51 -19.11 -0.59
N PRO A 23 -16.66 -18.49 -1.76
CA PRO A 23 -15.50 -17.99 -2.49
C PRO A 23 -14.86 -16.91 -1.61
N ALA A 24 -13.62 -17.15 -1.18
CA ALA A 24 -12.80 -16.20 -0.42
C ALA A 24 -12.63 -14.84 -1.13
N ALA A 25 -13.02 -14.74 -2.40
CA ALA A 25 -13.06 -13.50 -3.18
C ALA A 25 -14.02 -12.43 -2.63
N ALA A 26 -15.02 -12.79 -1.82
CA ALA A 26 -15.97 -11.81 -1.28
C ALA A 26 -15.47 -11.04 -0.04
N LEU A 27 -14.29 -11.40 0.50
CA LEU A 27 -13.66 -10.69 1.63
C LEU A 27 -12.47 -9.81 1.22
N ALA A 28 -12.10 -9.82 -0.07
CA ALA A 28 -11.15 -8.88 -0.62
C ALA A 28 -11.92 -7.68 -1.15
N ASP A 29 -12.34 -6.79 -0.25
CA ASP A 29 -12.71 -5.43 -0.62
C ASP A 29 -11.40 -4.69 -0.94
N SER A 30 -10.89 -4.90 -2.16
CA SER A 30 -9.74 -4.18 -2.69
C SER A 30 -10.23 -2.88 -3.31
N ASP A 31 -10.88 -2.03 -2.52
CA ASP A 31 -11.02 -0.63 -2.86
C ASP A 31 -9.60 -0.03 -2.86
N GLN A 32 -8.94 -0.21 -4.00
CA GLN A 32 -7.57 0.20 -4.27
C GLN A 32 -7.59 1.72 -4.35
N TYR A 33 -7.46 2.36 -3.19
CA TYR A 33 -7.45 3.81 -3.07
C TYR A 33 -6.10 4.33 -3.57
N TRP A 34 -6.11 5.03 -4.69
CA TRP A 34 -4.96 5.77 -5.18
C TRP A 34 -4.70 6.95 -4.26
N ILE A 35 -3.51 7.00 -3.68
CA ILE A 35 -3.07 8.06 -2.78
C ILE A 35 -2.16 9.01 -3.56
N ASP A 36 -2.46 10.30 -3.48
CA ASP A 36 -1.68 11.36 -4.11
C ASP A 36 -0.46 11.73 -3.27
N TYR A 37 0.70 11.76 -3.93
CA TYR A 37 1.96 12.21 -3.36
C TYR A 37 2.57 13.29 -4.25
N TYR A 38 3.35 14.17 -3.64
CA TYR A 38 4.19 15.11 -4.36
C TYR A 38 5.62 15.02 -3.86
N GLY A 39 6.56 14.98 -4.81
CA GLY A 39 7.98 14.94 -4.50
C GLY A 39 8.44 13.56 -4.01
N TYR A 40 9.68 13.50 -3.54
CA TYR A 40 10.29 12.23 -3.20
C TYR A 40 9.80 11.71 -1.85
N HIS A 41 9.56 10.41 -1.74
CA HIS A 41 9.07 9.83 -0.50
C HIS A 41 9.41 8.33 -0.35
N PRO A 42 9.42 7.79 0.87
CA PRO A 42 9.62 6.37 1.12
C PRO A 42 8.56 5.49 0.45
N ILE A 43 8.97 4.28 0.09
CA ILE A 43 8.09 3.20 -0.36
C ILE A 43 7.98 2.20 0.80
N PRO A 44 6.76 1.80 1.23
CA PRO A 44 6.63 0.82 2.29
C PRO A 44 7.28 -0.52 1.93
N GLU A 45 7.80 -1.24 2.93
CA GLU A 45 8.41 -2.57 2.74
C GLU A 45 7.47 -3.57 2.05
N ALA A 46 6.16 -3.48 2.30
CA ALA A 46 5.15 -4.30 1.62
C ALA A 46 5.08 -4.07 0.10
N TYR A 47 5.60 -2.93 -0.37
CA TYR A 47 5.67 -2.51 -1.77
C TYR A 47 7.11 -2.46 -2.27
N ASN A 48 7.95 -3.37 -1.76
CA ASN A 48 9.34 -3.59 -2.18
C ASN A 48 10.36 -2.57 -1.67
N GLY A 49 9.94 -1.68 -0.75
CA GLY A 49 10.82 -0.77 -0.03
C GLY A 49 11.53 0.27 -0.90
N GLY A 50 12.45 1.01 -0.29
CA GLY A 50 13.26 2.03 -0.96
C GLY A 50 12.58 3.41 -1.03
N PHE A 51 12.87 4.14 -2.11
CA PHE A 51 12.50 5.54 -2.23
C PHE A 51 11.93 5.86 -3.61
N CYS A 52 10.79 6.54 -3.65
CA CYS A 52 10.25 7.09 -4.88
C CYS A 52 10.93 8.42 -5.18
N GLU A 53 11.58 8.53 -6.34
CA GLU A 53 12.38 9.69 -6.75
C GLU A 53 11.65 10.57 -7.78
N ARG A 54 10.32 10.64 -7.72
CA ARG A 54 9.50 11.47 -8.61
C ARG A 54 9.31 12.86 -8.04
N ASP A 55 9.79 13.90 -8.74
CA ASP A 55 9.63 15.30 -8.32
C ASP A 55 8.41 15.97 -8.96
N ASP A 56 7.28 15.25 -8.94
CA ASP A 56 6.01 15.71 -9.49
C ASP A 56 4.83 15.09 -8.73
N LEU A 57 3.62 15.58 -9.00
CA LEU A 57 2.39 14.97 -8.49
C LEU A 57 2.22 13.58 -9.11
N HIS A 58 2.08 12.55 -8.27
CA HIS A 58 1.89 11.18 -8.72
C HIS A 58 1.12 10.35 -7.70
N GLN A 59 0.73 9.13 -8.09
CA GLN A 59 -0.16 8.28 -7.30
C GLN A 59 0.42 6.91 -7.03
N HIS A 60 0.11 6.37 -5.86
CA HIS A 60 0.41 4.99 -5.48
C HIS A 60 -0.79 4.30 -4.85
N GLU A 61 -0.79 2.97 -4.91
CA GLU A 61 -1.79 2.10 -4.27
C GLU A 61 -1.47 1.77 -2.81
N TYR A 62 -0.57 2.55 -2.18
CA TYR A 62 -0.09 2.33 -0.83
C TYR A 62 -0.12 3.58 0.02
N ALA A 63 -0.34 3.36 1.32
CA ALA A 63 -0.32 4.40 2.34
C ALA A 63 1.10 4.89 2.67
N PRO A 64 1.25 6.11 3.21
CA PRO A 64 2.54 6.66 3.55
C PRO A 64 3.27 5.84 4.62
N VAL A 65 4.61 5.83 4.57
CA VAL A 65 5.44 5.24 5.63
C VAL A 65 5.49 6.23 6.80
N GLU A 66 4.83 5.91 7.92
CA GLU A 66 4.75 6.79 9.10
C GLU A 66 4.15 8.17 8.73
N VAL A 67 2.83 8.29 8.90
CA VAL A 67 2.08 9.48 8.47
C VAL A 67 2.59 10.80 9.09
N GLU A 68 3.28 10.72 10.23
CA GLU A 68 3.90 11.84 10.92
C GLU A 68 5.06 12.48 10.15
N LEU A 69 5.64 11.76 9.18
CA LEU A 69 6.72 12.25 8.32
C LEU A 69 6.22 13.03 7.10
N TYR A 70 4.92 13.32 7.04
CA TYR A 70 4.29 13.99 5.92
C TYR A 70 3.51 15.23 6.36
N ASN A 71 3.57 16.27 5.54
CA ASN A 71 2.55 17.31 5.53
C ASN A 71 1.50 16.96 4.49
N VAL A 72 0.22 17.20 4.83
CA VAL A 72 -0.89 16.99 3.90
C VAL A 72 -1.47 18.33 3.50
N VAL A 73 -1.48 18.62 2.20
CA VAL A 73 -2.06 19.84 1.62
C VAL A 73 -3.01 19.43 0.52
N ASP A 74 -4.28 19.83 0.64
CA ASP A 74 -5.35 19.48 -0.32
C ASP A 74 -5.46 17.96 -0.62
N GLY A 75 -5.13 17.13 0.38
CA GLY A 75 -5.16 15.67 0.27
C GLY A 75 -3.90 15.03 -0.32
N VAL A 76 -2.91 15.83 -0.72
CA VAL A 76 -1.63 15.37 -1.27
C VAL A 76 -0.59 15.26 -0.17
N TYR A 77 0.13 14.14 -0.14
CA TYR A 77 1.19 13.87 0.83
C TYR A 77 2.54 14.42 0.37
N TYR A 78 3.13 15.29 1.19
CA TYR A 78 4.46 15.86 1.01
C TYR A 78 5.40 15.33 2.10
N PHE A 79 6.35 14.49 1.73
CA PHE A 79 7.32 13.95 2.68
C PHE A 79 8.26 15.05 3.19
N VAL A 80 8.45 15.10 4.50
CA VAL A 80 9.31 16.07 5.20
C VAL A 80 10.28 15.42 6.18
N GLY A 81 10.35 14.07 6.19
CA GLY A 81 11.29 13.31 6.99
C GLY A 81 12.71 13.31 6.42
N ASP A 82 13.62 12.66 7.13
CA ASP A 82 14.98 12.40 6.64
C ASP A 82 14.93 11.27 5.59
N PRO A 83 15.27 11.53 4.31
CA PRO A 83 15.20 10.51 3.26
C PRO A 83 16.35 9.48 3.35
N SER A 84 17.44 9.80 4.05
CA SER A 84 18.65 8.96 4.09
C SER A 84 18.44 7.60 4.76
N VAL A 85 17.46 7.51 5.67
CA VAL A 85 17.12 6.25 6.35
C VAL A 85 16.26 5.31 5.49
N TYR A 86 15.79 5.77 4.33
CA TYR A 86 14.92 5.02 3.41
C TYR A 86 15.60 4.66 2.08
N GLY A 87 16.93 4.75 2.02
CA GLY A 87 17.70 4.37 0.82
C GLY A 87 17.62 5.41 -0.30
N TYR A 88 17.43 6.69 0.04
CA TYR A 88 17.60 7.78 -0.91
C TYR A 88 19.08 7.95 -1.28
N GLU A 89 19.41 7.72 -2.55
CA GLU A 89 20.79 7.67 -3.07
C GLU A 89 21.20 8.94 -3.84
N ALA A 90 20.64 10.10 -3.49
CA ALA A 90 21.07 11.35 -4.13
C ALA A 90 22.32 11.95 -3.48
N ASN A 91 22.93 12.91 -4.18
CA ASN A 91 24.05 13.69 -3.67
C ASN A 91 23.63 14.43 -2.39
N LEU A 92 24.02 13.89 -1.23
CA LEU A 92 23.86 14.57 0.06
C LEU A 92 24.75 15.80 0.10
N TYR A 93 24.14 16.98 0.08
CA TYR A 93 24.84 18.24 0.31
C TYR A 93 24.79 18.58 1.79
N TRP A 94 25.88 18.26 2.49
CA TRP A 94 26.08 18.65 3.88
C TRP A 94 26.52 20.11 3.98
N TYR A 95 25.84 20.91 4.80
CA TYR A 95 26.24 22.28 5.13
C TYR A 95 26.74 22.31 6.57
N GLU A 96 28.07 22.36 6.77
CA GLU A 96 28.69 22.34 8.11
C GLU A 96 28.72 23.72 8.82
N TYR A 97 28.36 24.82 8.15
CA TYR A 97 28.51 26.19 8.69
C TYR A 97 27.33 27.12 8.35
N HIS A 98 27.38 28.38 8.83
CA HIS A 98 26.40 29.42 8.51
C HIS A 98 26.11 29.47 7.01
N HIS A 99 24.86 29.17 6.67
CA HIS A 99 24.39 29.13 5.30
C HIS A 99 24.32 30.57 4.75
N PRO A 100 24.86 30.85 3.55
CA PRO A 100 24.63 32.13 2.90
C PRO A 100 23.15 32.27 2.53
N VAL A 101 22.48 33.31 3.03
CA VAL A 101 21.18 33.72 2.51
C VAL A 101 21.43 34.31 1.12
N PRO A 102 20.84 33.76 0.04
CA PRO A 102 21.01 34.33 -1.29
C PRO A 102 20.58 35.80 -1.29
N ALA A 103 21.48 36.70 -1.71
CA ALA A 103 21.28 38.15 -1.64
C ALA A 103 20.41 38.72 -2.78
N TYR A 104 19.67 37.89 -3.51
CA TYR A 104 18.88 38.31 -4.66
C TYR A 104 17.38 38.07 -4.44
N TRP A 105 16.60 39.10 -4.78
CA TRP A 105 15.13 39.22 -4.74
C TRP A 105 14.62 39.53 -6.14
#